data_AF-A0A679FE54-F1
#
_entry.id   AF-A0A679FE54-F1
#
_cell.length_a   1.000
_cell.length_b   1.000
_cell.length_c   1.000
_cell.angle_alpha   90.00
_cell.angle_beta   90.00
_cell.angle_gamma   90.00
#
_symmetry.space_group_name_H-M   'P 1'
#
loop_
_entity.id
_entity.type
_entity.pdbx_description
1 polymer ?
#
loop_
_entity_poly.entity_id
_entity_poly.type
_entity_poly.pdbx_seq_one_letter_code
_entity_poly.pdbx_strand_id
1 'polypeptide(L)'
;MTAIREANQVGNLQPTTLVSYDADLERIFDTRDATALASEGMDAAALAASTWRDEMRASGEARTQSFARRLIGAGYCGLLVRSFAPGTSEDDLNLVLWSWGNAPPSYLSPIDDEGRLSR
;
A
#
# COMPACT_ATOMS: atom_id res chain seq x y z
N MET A 1 6.75 13.21 -2.40
CA MET A 1 7.58 13.17 -1.17
C MET A 1 7.11 12.11 -0.17
N THR A 2 5.92 11.54 -0.33
CA THR A 2 5.30 10.54 0.56
C THR A 2 6.20 9.33 0.83
N ALA A 3 6.82 8.74 -0.20
CA ALA A 3 7.73 7.59 -0.05
C ALA A 3 8.91 7.83 0.93
N ILE A 4 9.48 9.04 0.91
CA ILE A 4 10.59 9.40 1.83
C ILE A 4 10.05 9.59 3.26
N ARG A 5 8.84 10.14 3.42
CA ARG A 5 8.21 10.29 4.75
C ARG A 5 7.90 8.93 5.37
N GLU A 6 7.39 8.01 4.57
CA GLU A 6 7.11 6.63 5.02
C GLU A 6 8.36 5.87 5.41
N ALA A 7 9.42 5.94 4.61
CA ALA A 7 10.71 5.33 4.93
C ALA A 7 11.32 5.86 6.25
N ASN A 8 10.90 7.05 6.70
CA ASN A 8 11.40 7.73 7.90
C ASN A 8 10.49 7.63 9.13
N GLN A 9 9.43 6.79 9.13
CA GLN A 9 8.50 6.72 10.26
C GLN A 9 9.15 6.33 11.61
N VAL A 10 10.31 5.66 11.62
CA VAL A 10 10.87 4.98 12.82
C VAL A 10 12.28 5.46 13.21
N GLY A 11 12.80 6.57 12.66
CA GLY A 11 14.08 7.13 13.14
C GLY A 11 14.89 7.89 12.08
N ASN A 12 16.21 7.87 12.22
CA ASN A 12 17.13 8.51 11.28
C ASN A 12 17.18 7.74 9.95
N LEU A 13 17.10 8.46 8.83
CA LEU A 13 17.21 7.91 7.48
C LEU A 13 18.52 7.12 7.35
N GLN A 14 18.41 5.79 7.32
CA GLN A 14 19.52 4.91 6.94
C GLN A 14 19.81 5.09 5.44
N PRO A 15 21.00 4.67 4.93
CA PRO A 15 21.25 4.67 3.49
C PRO A 15 20.09 4.01 2.72
N THR A 16 19.35 4.82 1.97
CA THR A 16 18.10 4.44 1.32
C THR A 16 18.22 4.72 -0.17
N THR A 17 17.88 3.74 -1.01
CA THR A 17 17.80 3.94 -2.45
C THR A 17 16.36 4.28 -2.81
N LEU A 18 16.16 5.42 -3.46
CA LEU A 18 14.87 5.77 -4.04
C LEU A 18 14.79 5.19 -5.45
N VAL A 19 13.75 4.40 -5.71
CA VAL A 19 13.51 3.76 -7.02
C VAL A 19 12.17 4.28 -7.55
N SER A 20 12.17 4.71 -8.82
CA SER A 20 10.96 5.02 -9.55
C SER A 20 10.52 3.80 -10.34
N TYR A 21 9.22 3.59 -10.44
CA TYR A 21 8.64 2.48 -11.19
C TYR A 21 7.66 3.03 -12.20
N ASP A 22 7.69 2.44 -13.39
CA ASP A 22 6.63 2.54 -14.38
C ASP A 22 5.59 1.45 -14.06
N ALA A 23 4.31 1.82 -14.09
CA ALA A 23 3.23 0.98 -13.60
C ALA A 23 1.98 1.12 -14.46
N ASP A 24 1.43 -0.02 -14.88
CA ASP A 24 0.13 -0.13 -15.53
C ASP A 24 -0.62 -1.28 -14.83
N LEU A 25 -1.53 -0.88 -13.93
CA LEU A 25 -2.13 -1.74 -12.92
C LEU A 25 -3.66 -1.65 -13.03
N GLU A 26 -4.28 -2.68 -13.59
CA GLU A 26 -5.71 -2.62 -13.91
C GLU A 26 -6.62 -2.70 -12.67
N ARG A 27 -6.30 -3.56 -11.71
CA ARG A 27 -7.20 -3.89 -10.58
C ARG A 27 -6.65 -3.43 -9.24
N ILE A 28 -6.65 -2.12 -9.03
CA ILE A 28 -6.34 -1.50 -7.74
C ILE A 28 -7.63 -1.11 -7.02
N PHE A 29 -7.77 -1.53 -5.76
CA PHE A 29 -8.87 -1.09 -4.91
C PHE A 29 -8.58 0.31 -4.37
N ASP A 30 -9.44 1.29 -4.66
CA ASP A 30 -9.28 2.67 -4.18
C ASP A 30 -10.01 2.89 -2.86
N THR A 31 -9.27 3.00 -1.75
CA THR A 31 -9.89 3.19 -0.43
C THR A 31 -10.46 4.60 -0.23
N ARG A 32 -10.29 5.52 -1.18
CA ARG A 32 -10.91 6.85 -1.14
C ARG A 32 -12.38 6.79 -1.52
N ASP A 33 -12.81 5.74 -2.24
CA ASP A 33 -14.23 5.47 -2.43
C ASP A 33 -14.81 4.90 -1.13
N ALA A 34 -15.37 5.78 -0.32
CA ALA A 34 -15.98 5.42 0.96
C ALA A 34 -17.13 4.42 0.82
N THR A 35 -17.83 4.40 -0.32
CA THR A 35 -18.93 3.45 -0.57
C THR A 35 -18.36 2.06 -0.85
N ALA A 36 -17.35 1.97 -1.71
CA ALA A 36 -16.65 0.71 -1.97
C ALA A 36 -15.99 0.19 -0.69
N LEU A 37 -15.33 1.06 0.08
CA LEU A 37 -14.68 0.69 1.33
C LEU A 37 -15.68 0.17 2.37
N ALA A 38 -16.84 0.82 2.50
CA ALA A 38 -17.92 0.37 3.37
C ALA A 38 -18.52 -0.98 2.92
N SER A 39 -18.60 -1.23 1.61
CA SER A 39 -19.06 -2.52 1.08
C SER A 39 -18.14 -3.69 1.47
N GLU A 40 -16.87 -3.38 1.74
CA GLU A 40 -15.87 -4.32 2.25
C GLU A 40 -15.81 -4.38 3.79
N GLY A 41 -16.75 -3.73 4.49
CA GLY A 41 -16.80 -3.69 5.96
C GLY A 41 -15.68 -2.86 6.60
N MET A 42 -15.13 -1.90 5.85
CA MET A 42 -14.05 -1.03 6.29
C MET A 42 -14.49 0.44 6.24
N ASP A 43 -13.76 1.28 6.98
CA ASP A 43 -13.87 2.73 6.92
C ASP A 43 -12.47 3.35 7.13
N ALA A 44 -12.37 4.67 6.96
CA ALA A 44 -11.09 5.37 7.11
C ALA A 44 -10.50 5.24 8.53
N ALA A 45 -11.34 5.14 9.57
CA ALA A 45 -10.89 4.99 10.94
C ALA A 45 -10.28 3.60 11.19
N ALA A 46 -10.88 2.55 10.62
CA ALA A 46 -10.37 1.18 10.68
C ALA A 46 -9.05 1.03 9.92
N LEU A 47 -8.86 1.75 8.81
CA LEU A 47 -7.58 1.80 8.09
C LEU A 47 -6.49 2.53 8.89
N ALA A 48 -6.86 3.57 9.65
CA ALA A 48 -5.94 4.36 10.47
C ALA A 48 -5.59 3.71 11.83
N ALA A 49 -6.27 2.62 12.19
CA ALA A 49 -6.19 2.08 13.54
C ALA A 49 -4.80 1.50 13.86
N SER A 50 -4.20 1.96 14.96
CA SER A 50 -2.92 1.45 15.47
C SER A 50 -3.07 0.17 16.32
N THR A 51 -4.27 -0.41 16.35
CA THR A 51 -4.67 -1.57 17.16
C THR A 51 -4.28 -2.91 16.54
N TRP A 52 -3.68 -2.93 15.35
CA TRP A 52 -3.35 -4.16 14.63
C TRP A 52 -2.57 -5.18 15.48
N ARG A 53 -1.68 -4.70 16.37
CA ARG A 53 -0.88 -5.57 17.24
C ARG A 53 -1.74 -6.25 18.32
N ASP A 54 -2.73 -5.54 18.85
CA ASP A 54 -3.64 -6.07 19.86
C ASP A 54 -4.65 -7.03 19.21
N GLU A 55 -5.14 -6.71 18.01
CA GLU A 55 -5.96 -7.60 17.20
C GLU A 55 -5.22 -8.90 16.86
N MET A 56 -3.98 -8.82 16.39
CA MET A 56 -3.14 -10.01 16.16
C MET A 56 -2.97 -10.86 17.43
N ARG A 57 -2.85 -10.25 18.61
CA ARG A 57 -2.74 -10.96 19.88
C ARG A 57 -4.05 -11.63 20.30
N ALA A 58 -5.19 -10.98 20.05
CA ALA A 58 -6.50 -11.43 20.49
C ALA A 58 -7.15 -12.44 19.54
N SER A 59 -7.09 -12.19 18.23
CA SER A 59 -7.79 -12.95 17.19
C SER A 59 -6.85 -13.66 16.20
N GLY A 60 -5.53 -13.42 16.26
CA GLY A 60 -4.56 -14.01 15.33
C GLY A 60 -4.55 -13.38 13.94
N GLU A 61 -5.45 -12.42 13.67
CA GLU A 61 -5.54 -11.68 12.41
C GLU A 61 -6.06 -10.27 12.69
N ALA A 62 -5.41 -9.26 12.12
CA ALA A 62 -5.85 -7.87 12.16
C ALA A 62 -6.91 -7.58 11.10
N ARG A 63 -7.81 -6.63 11.35
CA ARG A 63 -8.91 -6.28 10.41
C ARG A 63 -8.39 -5.91 9.02
N THR A 64 -7.29 -5.19 8.94
CA THR A 64 -6.64 -4.80 7.67
C THR A 64 -6.05 -5.99 6.92
N GLN A 65 -5.63 -7.06 7.61
CA GLN A 65 -5.18 -8.30 6.98
C GLN A 65 -6.35 -9.11 6.42
N SER A 66 -7.43 -9.29 7.20
CA SER A 66 -8.64 -9.94 6.70
C SER A 66 -9.21 -9.19 5.50
N PHE A 67 -9.17 -7.85 5.53
CA PHE A 67 -9.56 -6.99 4.40
C PHE A 67 -8.68 -7.23 3.16
N ALA A 68 -7.35 -7.17 3.29
CA ALA A 68 -6.44 -7.46 2.18
C ALA A 68 -6.68 -8.86 1.58
N ARG A 69 -6.93 -9.88 2.42
CA ARG A 69 -7.22 -11.25 1.97
C ARG A 69 -8.50 -11.32 1.13
N ARG A 70 -9.55 -10.58 1.50
CA ARG A 70 -10.79 -10.50 0.71
C ARG A 70 -10.53 -9.86 -0.65
N LEU A 71 -9.81 -8.74 -0.68
CA LEU A 71 -9.48 -8.07 -1.94
C LEU A 71 -8.63 -8.94 -2.87
N ILE A 72 -7.64 -9.67 -2.33
CA ILE A 72 -6.87 -10.66 -3.08
C ILE A 72 -7.80 -11.73 -3.66
N GLY A 73 -8.72 -12.28 -2.85
CA GLY A 73 -9.71 -13.26 -3.30
C GLY A 73 -10.67 -12.72 -4.37
N ALA A 74 -10.96 -11.43 -4.35
CA ALA A 74 -11.76 -10.74 -5.37
C ALA A 74 -10.96 -10.41 -6.65
N GLY A 75 -9.65 -10.71 -6.68
CA GLY A 75 -8.78 -10.55 -7.84
C GLY A 75 -8.20 -9.15 -8.03
N TYR A 76 -8.18 -8.32 -6.99
CA TYR A 76 -7.38 -7.09 -7.00
C TYR A 76 -5.89 -7.44 -6.94
N CYS A 77 -5.03 -6.65 -7.60
CA CYS A 77 -3.58 -6.80 -7.55
C CYS A 77 -2.92 -5.93 -6.46
N GLY A 78 -3.68 -4.98 -5.93
CA GLY A 78 -3.26 -4.12 -4.84
C GLY A 78 -4.36 -3.18 -4.37
N LEU A 79 -4.00 -2.27 -3.48
CA LEU A 79 -4.87 -1.23 -2.96
C LEU A 79 -4.15 0.12 -2.89
N LEU A 80 -4.88 1.20 -3.15
CA LEU A 80 -4.46 2.58 -2.97
C LEU A 80 -5.03 3.11 -1.66
N VAL A 81 -4.17 3.55 -0.75
CA VAL A 81 -4.56 4.02 0.59
C VAL A 81 -3.81 5.28 0.95
N ARG A 82 -4.45 6.16 1.72
CA ARG A 82 -3.77 7.32 2.30
C ARG A 82 -2.64 6.87 3.24
N SER A 83 -1.56 7.64 3.25
CA SER A 83 -0.56 7.59 4.31
C SER A 83 -1.17 7.99 5.66
N PHE A 84 -0.80 7.26 6.70
CA PHE A 84 -1.11 7.60 8.10
C PHE A 84 0.15 8.05 8.86
N ALA A 85 1.24 8.33 8.15
CA ALA A 85 2.47 8.85 8.74
C ALA A 85 2.25 10.28 9.29
N PRO A 86 2.95 10.68 10.37
CA PRO A 86 2.87 12.05 10.86
C PRO A 86 3.18 13.10 9.79
N GLY A 87 2.32 14.12 9.66
CA GLY A 87 2.51 15.25 8.74
C GLY A 87 2.09 14.97 7.29
N THR A 88 1.28 13.94 7.04
CA THR A 88 0.73 13.62 5.72
C THR A 88 -0.71 14.11 5.54
N SER A 89 -1.03 14.52 4.32
CA SER A 89 -2.35 14.98 3.90
C SER A 89 -3.19 13.84 3.32
N GLU A 90 -4.42 14.13 2.91
CA GLU A 90 -5.28 13.15 2.21
C GLU A 90 -4.77 12.79 0.81
N ASP A 91 -3.96 13.67 0.21
CA ASP A 91 -3.35 13.49 -1.12
C ASP A 91 -2.05 12.69 -1.06
N ASP A 92 -1.51 12.44 0.13
CA ASP A 92 -0.36 11.57 0.33
C ASP A 92 -0.80 10.11 0.30
N LEU A 93 -0.61 9.46 -0.85
CA LEU A 93 -1.06 8.09 -1.08
C LEU A 93 0.09 7.09 -1.08
N ASN A 94 -0.23 5.90 -0.58
CA ASN A 94 0.55 4.69 -0.70
C ASN A 94 -0.15 3.71 -1.63
N LEU A 95 0.63 3.01 -2.44
CA LEU A 95 0.18 1.90 -3.25
C LEU A 95 0.76 0.61 -2.66
N VAL A 96 -0.11 -0.30 -2.21
CA VAL A 96 0.28 -1.61 -1.69
C VAL A 96 -0.06 -2.65 -2.73
N LEU A 97 0.94 -3.35 -3.25
CA LEU A 97 0.78 -4.40 -4.26
C LEU A 97 0.96 -5.78 -3.65
N TRP A 98 0.15 -6.74 -4.09
CA TRP A 98 0.27 -8.16 -3.72
C TRP A 98 0.68 -9.03 -4.91
N SER A 99 0.39 -8.58 -6.13
CA SER A 99 0.79 -9.26 -7.38
C SER A 99 1.18 -8.23 -8.43
N TRP A 100 2.36 -8.40 -9.02
CA TRP A 100 2.88 -7.58 -10.10
C TRP A 100 3.85 -8.39 -10.97
N GLY A 101 4.11 -7.93 -12.19
CA GLY A 101 5.01 -8.56 -13.13
C GLY A 101 5.48 -7.59 -14.22
N ASN A 102 6.23 -8.09 -15.21
CA ASN A 102 6.73 -7.30 -16.33
C ASN A 102 5.76 -7.27 -17.54
N ALA A 103 4.48 -7.60 -17.31
CA ALA A 103 3.44 -7.61 -18.33
C ALA A 103 2.06 -7.30 -17.71
N PRO A 104 1.08 -6.85 -18.51
CA PRO A 104 -0.32 -6.69 -18.07
C PRO A 104 -0.91 -7.99 -17.53
N PRO A 105 -1.94 -7.93 -16.66
CA PRO A 105 -2.70 -6.73 -16.25
C PRO A 105 -2.11 -6.00 -15.02
N SER A 106 -0.97 -6.46 -14.49
CA SER A 106 -0.33 -5.90 -13.29
C SER A 106 1.13 -5.58 -13.60
N TYR A 107 1.37 -4.73 -14.60
CA TYR A 107 2.70 -4.35 -15.04
C TYR A 107 3.35 -3.40 -14.03
N LEU A 108 4.58 -3.73 -13.64
CA LEU A 108 5.45 -2.92 -12.81
C LEU A 108 6.91 -3.17 -13.21
N SER A 109 7.60 -2.12 -13.64
CA SER A 109 9.03 -2.18 -13.97
C SER A 109 9.77 -1.02 -13.31
N PRO A 110 10.97 -1.23 -12.74
CA PRO A 110 11.80 -0.11 -12.33
C PRO A 110 12.18 0.72 -13.56
N ILE A 111 12.21 2.03 -13.38
CA ILE A 111 12.81 2.96 -14.34
C ILE A 111 14.30 3.03 -14.00
N ASP A 112 15.13 2.42 -14.85
CA ASP A 112 16.58 2.31 -14.68
C ASP A 112 17.31 2.57 -15.99
N ASP A 113 17.12 3.77 -16.56
CA ASP A 113 17.70 4.17 -17.85
C ASP A 113 19.23 4.08 -17.87
N GLU A 114 19.88 4.20 -16.70
CA GLU A 114 21.33 4.16 -16.52
C GLU A 114 21.86 2.78 -16.10
N GLY A 115 20.99 1.77 -15.90
CA GLY A 115 21.39 0.41 -15.52
C GLY A 115 22.00 0.29 -14.11
N ARG A 116 21.70 1.21 -13.21
CA ARG A 116 22.32 1.36 -11.89
C ARG A 116 21.69 0.46 -10.83
N LEU A 117 20.58 -0.19 -11.13
CA LEU A 117 19.91 -1.14 -10.24
C LEU A 117 20.33 -2.59 -10.51
N SER A 118 20.92 -2.87 -11.68
CA SER A 118 21.49 -4.18 -12.01
C SER A 118 22.79 -4.45 -11.25
N ARG A 119 23.01 -5.73 -10.86
CA ARG A 119 24.24 -6.21 -10.23
C ARG A 119 25.27 -6.65 -11.27
#